data_AF-A0A2M9K5Z6-F1
#
_entry.id   AF-A0A2M9K5Z6-F1
#
_cell.length_a   1.000
_cell.length_b   1.000
_cell.length_c   1.000
_cell.angle_alpha   90.00
_cell.angle_beta   90.00
_cell.angle_gamma   90.00
#
_symmetry.space_group_name_H-M   'P 1'
#
loop_
_entity.id
_entity.type
_entity.pdbx_description
1 polymer ?
#
loop_
_entity_poly.entity_id
_entity_poly.type
_entity_poly.pdbx_seq_one_letter_code
_entity_poly.pdbx_strand_id
1 'polypeptide(L)'
;MTNTVPDTANTDFDAVLTANLRRAAGTLPLTTGILQLLGTAAQTEARLAAAEAVFPGITRLTDDKPPTLTVHTVTRHGLPLGTYATREAARAKGEACLKCCPLPEGVTTLWAPDNGGEHAPEDLMTFGPGPDDESVTSIRITVQSVLVDYDPEAEG
;
A
#
# COMPACT_ATOMS: atom_id res chain seq x y z
N MET A 1 -25.97 -27.09 -20.09
CA MET A 1 -24.93 -26.45 -20.93
C MET A 1 -23.70 -26.28 -20.05
N THR A 2 -22.69 -27.13 -20.24
CA THR A 2 -21.47 -27.12 -19.43
C THR A 2 -20.42 -26.31 -20.19
N ASN A 3 -20.02 -25.16 -19.65
CA ASN A 3 -18.99 -24.31 -20.24
C ASN A 3 -17.63 -24.97 -20.02
N THR A 4 -17.07 -25.55 -21.08
CA THR A 4 -15.67 -25.96 -21.13
C THR A 4 -14.84 -24.72 -21.47
N VAL A 5 -14.16 -24.15 -20.48
CA VAL A 5 -13.14 -23.12 -20.70
C VAL A 5 -11.94 -23.80 -21.37
N PRO A 6 -11.47 -23.37 -22.55
CA PRO A 6 -10.33 -23.98 -23.21
C PRO A 6 -9.04 -23.68 -22.43
N ASP A 7 -8.34 -24.76 -22.06
CA ASP A 7 -7.06 -24.87 -21.34
C ASP A 7 -5.86 -24.33 -22.14
N THR A 8 -5.98 -23.10 -22.64
CA THR A 8 -4.98 -22.46 -23.53
C THR A 8 -3.99 -21.59 -22.76
N ALA A 9 -4.34 -21.13 -21.56
CA ALA A 9 -3.47 -20.28 -20.75
C ALA A 9 -2.29 -21.05 -20.12
N ASN A 10 -2.45 -22.36 -19.90
CA ASN A 10 -1.45 -23.17 -19.22
C ASN A 10 -0.30 -23.61 -20.16
N THR A 11 -0.60 -23.75 -21.45
CA THR A 11 0.38 -24.19 -22.46
C THR A 11 1.42 -23.11 -22.81
N ASP A 12 1.03 -21.83 -22.76
CA ASP A 12 1.93 -20.71 -23.05
C ASP A 12 2.96 -20.48 -21.94
N PHE A 13 2.59 -20.69 -20.68
CA PHE A 13 3.51 -20.51 -19.54
C PHE A 13 4.61 -21.57 -19.54
N ASP A 14 4.26 -22.84 -19.76
CA ASP A 14 5.23 -23.94 -19.83
C ASP A 14 6.19 -23.79 -21.02
N ALA A 15 5.72 -23.25 -22.15
CA ALA A 15 6.56 -22.97 -23.31
C ALA A 15 7.58 -21.85 -23.02
N VAL A 16 7.14 -20.77 -22.36
CA VAL A 16 8.00 -19.65 -21.95
C VAL A 16 9.02 -20.09 -20.89
N LEU A 17 8.59 -20.86 -19.89
CA LEU A 17 9.48 -21.39 -18.84
C LEU A 17 10.53 -22.34 -19.42
N THR A 18 10.14 -23.24 -20.32
CA THR A 18 11.05 -24.18 -20.98
C THR A 18 12.06 -23.46 -21.88
N ALA A 19 11.63 -22.42 -22.60
CA ALA A 19 12.52 -21.60 -23.42
C ALA A 19 13.54 -20.83 -22.56
N ASN A 20 13.10 -20.26 -21.43
CA ASN A 20 13.98 -19.56 -20.49
C ASN A 20 15.02 -20.50 -19.86
N LEU A 21 14.63 -21.73 -19.50
CA LEU A 21 15.54 -22.75 -18.98
C LEU A 21 16.61 -23.16 -20.01
N ARG A 22 16.24 -23.36 -21.28
CA ARG A 22 17.20 -23.69 -22.35
C ARG A 22 18.14 -22.54 -22.68
N ARG A 23 17.66 -21.30 -22.55
CA ARG A 23 18.44 -20.07 -22.73
C ARG A 23 19.48 -19.91 -21.61
N ALA A 24 19.08 -20.11 -20.36
CA ALA A 24 19.98 -20.14 -19.21
C ALA A 24 21.05 -21.25 -19.34
N ALA A 25 20.71 -22.37 -19.97
CA ALA A 25 21.65 -23.46 -20.27
C ALA A 25 22.54 -23.21 -21.50
N GLY A 26 22.38 -22.10 -22.23
CA GLY A 26 23.20 -21.78 -23.42
C GLY A 26 23.00 -22.70 -24.63
N THR A 27 21.88 -23.45 -24.68
CA THR A 27 21.65 -24.52 -25.67
C THR A 27 20.80 -24.09 -26.87
N LEU A 28 20.32 -22.84 -26.88
CA LEU A 28 19.50 -22.30 -27.98
C LEU A 28 20.37 -21.68 -29.08
N PRO A 29 20.09 -21.95 -30.36
CA PRO A 29 20.69 -21.22 -31.46
C PRO A 29 20.47 -19.71 -31.27
N LEU A 30 21.51 -18.93 -31.51
CA LEU A 30 21.54 -17.48 -31.26
C LEU A 30 20.39 -16.74 -31.96
N THR A 31 20.05 -17.15 -33.19
CA THR A 31 18.92 -16.65 -33.97
C THR A 31 17.57 -16.95 -33.32
N THR A 32 17.39 -18.15 -32.77
CA THR A 32 16.19 -18.53 -32.01
C THR A 32 16.08 -17.73 -30.72
N GLY A 33 17.19 -17.51 -30.01
CA GLY A 33 17.24 -16.69 -28.80
C GLY A 33 16.86 -15.22 -29.05
N ILE A 34 17.32 -14.64 -30.17
CA ILE A 34 16.97 -13.27 -30.57
C ILE A 34 15.49 -13.14 -30.92
N LEU A 35 14.92 -14.09 -31.68
CA LEU A 35 13.49 -14.06 -32.03
C LEU A 35 12.60 -14.22 -30.80
N GLN A 36 12.99 -15.06 -29.84
CA GLN A 36 12.28 -15.20 -28.57
C GLN A 36 12.35 -13.93 -27.74
N LEU A 37 13.52 -13.28 -27.64
CA LEU A 37 13.70 -11.98 -27.00
C LEU A 37 12.74 -10.93 -27.56
N LEU A 38 12.70 -10.79 -28.89
CA LEU A 38 11.83 -9.84 -29.57
C LEU A 38 10.35 -10.16 -29.33
N GLY A 39 9.98 -11.44 -29.37
CA GLY A 39 8.62 -11.89 -29.03
C GLY A 39 8.22 -11.56 -27.59
N THR A 40 9.12 -11.80 -26.63
CA THR A 40 8.88 -11.45 -25.23
C THR A 40 8.79 -9.95 -24.99
N ALA A 41 9.61 -9.15 -25.68
CA ALA A 41 9.55 -7.69 -25.59
C ALA A 41 8.20 -7.16 -26.08
N ALA A 42 7.74 -7.63 -27.24
CA ALA A 42 6.44 -7.23 -27.78
C ALA A 42 5.27 -7.64 -26.87
N GLN A 43 5.32 -8.82 -26.26
CA GLN A 43 4.31 -9.24 -25.28
C GLN A 43 4.33 -8.37 -24.02
N THR A 44 5.51 -8.03 -23.50
CA THR A 44 5.64 -7.16 -22.33
C THR A 44 5.10 -5.75 -22.62
N GLU A 45 5.40 -5.19 -23.80
CA GLU A 45 4.85 -3.89 -24.23
C GLU A 45 3.32 -3.93 -24.33
N ALA A 46 2.75 -4.98 -24.91
CA ALA A 46 1.30 -5.14 -25.00
C ALA A 46 0.63 -5.24 -23.62
N ARG A 47 1.27 -5.94 -22.67
CA ARG A 47 0.76 -6.06 -21.28
C ARG A 47 0.87 -4.74 -20.51
N LEU A 48 1.94 -3.98 -20.72
CA LEU A 48 2.11 -2.64 -20.16
C LEU A 48 1.04 -1.69 -20.69
N ALA A 49 0.79 -1.69 -22.01
CA ALA A 49 -0.25 -0.87 -22.61
C ALA A 49 -1.66 -1.23 -22.09
N ALA A 50 -1.94 -2.54 -21.93
CA ALA A 50 -3.19 -2.99 -21.33
C ALA A 50 -3.33 -2.55 -19.86
N ALA A 51 -2.24 -2.61 -19.08
CA ALA A 51 -2.22 -2.16 -17.70
C ALA A 51 -2.45 -0.64 -17.60
N GLU A 52 -1.83 0.17 -18.47
CA GLU A 52 -2.02 1.62 -18.53
C GLU A 52 -3.46 2.00 -18.94
N ALA A 53 -4.09 1.23 -19.83
CA ALA A 53 -5.48 1.48 -20.22
C ALA A 53 -6.48 1.21 -19.08
N VAL A 54 -6.19 0.23 -18.21
CA VAL A 54 -7.03 -0.09 -17.04
C VAL A 54 -6.70 0.83 -15.86
N PHE A 55 -5.43 1.16 -15.67
CA PHE A 55 -4.92 2.00 -14.60
C PHE A 55 -4.03 3.11 -15.18
N PRO A 56 -4.63 4.26 -15.56
CA PRO A 56 -3.87 5.38 -16.10
C PRO A 56 -2.76 5.82 -15.14
N GLY A 57 -1.53 5.87 -15.63
CA GLY A 57 -0.33 6.26 -14.89
C GLY A 57 0.46 5.12 -14.25
N ILE A 58 0.01 3.87 -14.28
CA ILE A 58 0.70 2.74 -13.62
C ILE A 58 2.06 2.42 -14.26
N THR A 59 2.24 2.73 -15.54
CA THR A 59 3.50 2.52 -16.25
C THR A 59 4.46 3.72 -16.16
N ARG A 60 4.01 4.83 -15.57
CA ARG A 60 4.87 5.97 -15.30
C ARG A 60 5.72 5.66 -14.07
N LEU A 61 6.91 5.09 -14.32
CA LEU A 61 8.01 5.18 -13.37
C LEU A 61 8.23 6.67 -13.09
N THR A 62 7.98 7.08 -11.85
CA THR A 62 8.02 8.50 -11.45
C THR A 62 9.43 9.04 -11.67
N ASP A 63 9.54 10.18 -12.34
CA ASP A 63 10.80 10.88 -12.67
C ASP A 63 11.74 10.95 -11.47
N ASP A 64 12.81 10.13 -11.41
CA ASP A 64 14.03 10.17 -10.56
C ASP A 64 13.92 10.68 -9.09
N LYS A 65 12.72 10.86 -8.55
CA LYS A 65 12.43 11.42 -7.25
C LYS A 65 11.64 10.37 -6.49
N PRO A 66 12.11 9.97 -5.30
CA PRO A 66 11.43 8.96 -4.51
C PRO A 66 9.99 9.42 -4.27
N PRO A 67 8.98 8.58 -4.57
CA PRO A 67 7.60 8.91 -4.31
C PRO A 67 7.40 9.30 -2.85
N THR A 68 6.72 10.42 -2.62
CA THR A 68 6.31 10.83 -1.27
C THR A 68 5.05 10.04 -0.88
N LEU A 69 5.15 9.22 0.16
CA LEU A 69 4.00 8.58 0.77
C LEU A 69 3.57 9.38 2.00
N THR A 70 2.28 9.65 2.13
CA THR A 70 1.73 10.20 3.38
C THR A 70 1.47 9.05 4.33
N VAL A 71 2.03 9.12 5.53
CA VAL A 71 1.82 8.16 6.60
C VAL A 71 1.22 8.83 7.82
N HIS A 72 0.49 8.05 8.59
CA HIS A 72 -0.22 8.47 9.79
C HIS A 72 0.34 7.69 10.97
N THR A 73 1.04 8.38 11.86
CA THR A 73 1.63 7.77 13.06
C THR A 73 0.71 8.00 14.26
N VAL A 74 0.32 6.91 14.91
CA VAL A 74 -0.47 6.93 16.14
C VAL A 74 0.48 6.89 17.32
N THR A 75 0.31 7.81 18.26
CA THR A 75 1.05 7.83 19.52
C THR A 75 0.09 7.82 20.70
N ARG A 76 0.55 7.32 21.86
CA ARG A 76 -0.15 7.45 23.13
C ARG A 76 0.84 7.86 24.21
N HIS A 77 0.58 8.96 24.90
CA HIS A 77 1.53 9.55 25.86
C HIS A 77 2.94 9.76 25.25
N GLY A 78 3.00 10.12 23.96
CA GLY A 78 4.25 10.29 23.21
C GLY A 78 4.93 8.99 22.75
N LEU A 79 4.41 7.81 23.11
CA LEU A 79 4.94 6.53 22.65
C LEU A 79 4.29 6.10 21.34
N PRO A 80 5.07 5.68 20.32
CA PRO A 80 4.53 5.23 19.04
C PRO A 80 3.79 3.89 19.20
N LEU A 81 2.55 3.84 18.70
CA LEU A 81 1.72 2.64 18.67
C LEU A 81 1.70 1.97 17.29
N GLY A 82 1.99 2.72 16.23
CA GLY A 82 2.05 2.22 14.87
C GLY A 82 2.02 3.33 13.82
N THR A 83 2.39 2.96 12.60
CA THR A 83 2.37 3.83 11.42
C THR A 83 1.48 3.19 10.35
N TYR A 84 0.61 3.99 9.74
CA TYR A 84 -0.43 3.55 8.83
C TYR A 84 -0.43 4.35 7.54
N ALA A 85 -0.82 3.72 6.44
CA ALA A 85 -0.93 4.38 5.14
C ALA A 85 -2.20 5.25 5.00
N THR A 86 -3.20 5.07 5.87
CA THR A 86 -4.45 5.84 5.85
C THR A 86 -4.81 6.38 7.23
N ARG A 87 -5.51 7.52 7.23
CA ARG A 87 -5.98 8.19 8.45
C ARG A 87 -7.01 7.33 9.17
N GLU A 88 -7.90 6.65 8.44
CA GLU A 88 -8.95 5.80 8.98
C GLU A 88 -8.36 4.59 9.72
N ALA A 89 -7.30 3.98 9.18
CA ALA A 89 -6.62 2.87 9.84
C ALA A 89 -5.94 3.33 11.14
N ALA A 90 -5.33 4.52 11.13
CA ALA A 90 -4.76 5.14 12.33
C ALA A 90 -5.83 5.42 13.40
N ARG A 91 -6.99 5.97 13.00
CA ARG A 91 -8.13 6.21 13.90
C ARG A 91 -8.67 4.92 14.50
N ALA A 92 -8.89 3.90 13.68
CA ALA A 92 -9.34 2.59 14.15
C ALA A 92 -8.37 1.97 15.17
N LYS A 93 -7.05 2.13 14.97
CA LYS A 93 -6.05 1.71 15.96
C LYS A 93 -6.18 2.47 17.27
N GLY A 94 -6.31 3.80 17.21
CA GLY A 94 -6.46 4.64 18.39
C GLY A 94 -7.70 4.26 19.21
N GLU A 95 -8.84 4.08 18.56
CA GLU A 95 -10.09 3.65 19.20
C GLU A 95 -9.99 2.23 19.77
N ALA A 96 -9.30 1.31 19.08
CA ALA A 96 -9.07 -0.04 19.58
C ALA A 96 -8.24 -0.04 20.88
N CYS A 97 -7.32 0.92 21.06
CA CYS A 97 -6.57 1.06 22.31
C CYS A 97 -7.45 1.47 23.50
N LEU A 98 -8.55 2.21 23.26
CA LEU A 98 -9.52 2.53 24.32
C LEU A 98 -10.33 1.32 24.75
N LYS A 99 -10.55 0.32 23.88
CA LYS A 99 -11.27 -0.91 24.27
C LYS A 99 -10.55 -1.68 25.38
N CYS A 100 -9.24 -1.50 25.56
CA CYS A 100 -8.48 -2.09 26.65
C CYS A 100 -8.67 -1.36 27.99
N CYS A 101 -9.26 -0.16 28.01
CA CYS A 101 -9.54 0.65 29.19
C CYS A 101 -10.98 1.17 29.10
N PRO A 102 -11.98 0.39 29.59
CA PRO A 102 -13.38 0.71 29.36
C PRO A 102 -13.72 2.11 29.89
N LEU A 103 -14.34 2.91 29.02
CA LEU A 103 -14.80 4.24 29.37
C LEU A 103 -16.03 4.16 30.28
N PRO A 104 -16.24 5.14 31.17
CA PRO A 104 -17.47 5.27 31.93
C PRO A 104 -18.71 5.35 31.04
N GLU A 105 -19.85 4.91 31.57
CA GLU A 105 -21.13 4.97 30.86
C GLU A 105 -21.50 6.42 30.53
N GLY A 106 -22.02 6.64 29.31
CA GLY A 106 -22.38 7.98 28.82
C GLY A 106 -21.21 8.80 28.26
N VAL A 107 -19.99 8.28 28.27
CA VAL A 107 -18.83 8.92 27.61
C VAL A 107 -18.83 8.62 26.11
N THR A 108 -18.63 9.65 25.30
CA THR A 108 -18.45 9.52 23.84
C THR A 108 -17.03 9.88 23.43
N THR A 109 -16.60 9.38 22.27
CA THR A 109 -15.26 9.65 21.73
C THR A 109 -15.35 10.35 20.39
N LEU A 110 -14.48 11.32 20.16
CA LEU A 110 -14.38 12.03 18.88
C LEU A 110 -12.92 12.38 18.58
N TRP A 111 -12.55 12.31 17.29
CA TRP A 111 -11.29 12.82 16.80
C TRP A 111 -11.40 14.32 16.51
N ALA A 112 -10.59 15.12 17.18
CA ALA A 112 -10.54 16.56 16.99
C ALA A 112 -9.18 16.94 16.37
N PRO A 113 -9.15 17.57 15.18
CA PRO A 113 -7.92 18.11 14.65
C PRO A 113 -7.49 19.35 15.46
N ASP A 114 -6.18 19.52 15.68
CA ASP A 114 -5.62 20.67 16.38
C ASP A 114 -5.98 22.01 15.70
N ASN A 115 -6.16 22.00 14.38
CA ASN A 115 -6.51 23.16 13.57
C ASN A 115 -7.24 22.74 12.29
N GLY A 116 -7.73 23.71 11.51
CA GLY A 116 -8.46 23.45 10.26
C GLY A 116 -7.61 22.96 9.07
N GLY A 117 -6.32 22.67 9.28
CA GLY A 117 -5.41 22.20 8.24
C GLY A 117 -5.61 20.73 7.88
N GLU A 118 -5.48 20.40 6.60
CA GLU A 118 -5.64 19.03 6.09
C GLU A 118 -4.65 18.03 6.70
N HIS A 119 -3.47 18.49 7.12
CA HIS A 119 -2.43 17.69 7.78
C HIS A 119 -2.29 17.98 9.27
N ALA A 120 -3.29 18.65 9.86
CA ALA A 120 -3.29 18.89 11.30
C ALA A 120 -3.21 17.55 12.05
N PRO A 121 -2.39 17.47 13.12
CA PRO A 121 -2.50 16.37 14.06
C PRO A 121 -3.92 16.30 14.62
N GLU A 122 -4.35 15.09 14.95
CA GLU A 122 -5.67 14.84 15.53
C GLU A 122 -5.51 14.18 16.89
N ASP A 123 -6.19 14.69 17.89
CA ASP A 123 -6.28 14.07 19.20
C ASP A 123 -7.62 13.34 19.35
N LEU A 124 -7.57 12.17 19.97
CA LEU A 124 -8.78 11.46 20.38
C LEU A 124 -9.23 12.02 21.72
N MET A 125 -10.40 12.64 21.70
CA MET A 125 -11.04 13.29 22.83
C MET A 125 -12.16 12.41 23.38
N THR A 126 -12.36 12.47 24.69
CA THR A 126 -13.53 11.91 25.37
C THR A 126 -14.40 13.04 25.90
N PHE A 127 -15.70 12.90 25.72
CA PHE A 127 -16.72 13.83 26.21
C PHE A 127 -17.62 13.08 27.19
N GLY A 128 -17.61 13.52 28.45
CA GLY A 128 -18.51 13.02 29.48
C GLY A 128 -19.94 13.53 29.32
N PRO A 129 -20.86 13.06 30.19
CA PRO A 129 -22.27 13.45 30.16
C PRO A 129 -22.51 14.90 30.64
N GLY A 130 -21.54 15.51 31.34
CA GLY A 130 -21.59 16.91 31.76
C GLY A 130 -21.14 17.88 30.67
N PRO A 131 -21.58 19.16 30.73
CA PRO A 131 -21.32 20.16 29.69
C PRO A 131 -19.83 20.55 29.52
N ASP A 132 -18.98 20.22 30.49
CA ASP A 132 -17.56 20.61 30.52
C ASP A 132 -16.61 19.40 30.74
N ASP A 133 -17.09 18.16 30.55
CA ASP A 133 -16.29 16.95 30.76
C ASP A 133 -15.50 16.55 29.50
N GLU A 134 -14.76 17.50 28.91
CA GLU A 134 -13.83 17.20 27.82
C GLU A 134 -12.46 16.78 28.38
N SER A 135 -11.95 15.65 27.92
CA SER A 135 -10.63 15.16 28.30
C SER A 135 -9.88 14.54 27.12
N VAL A 136 -8.58 14.81 27.04
CA VAL A 136 -7.70 14.24 26.02
C VAL A 136 -7.26 12.85 26.44
N THR A 137 -7.46 11.85 25.59
CA THR A 137 -7.01 10.47 25.87
C THR A 137 -5.49 10.27 25.78
N SER A 138 -4.77 11.34 25.43
CA SER A 138 -3.36 11.36 25.02
C SER A 138 -3.04 10.49 23.80
N ILE A 139 -4.06 9.99 23.08
CA ILE A 139 -3.91 9.29 21.81
C ILE A 139 -3.97 10.32 20.69
N ARG A 140 -2.92 10.36 19.88
CA ARG A 140 -2.71 11.38 18.86
C ARG A 140 -2.28 10.77 17.54
N ILE A 141 -2.87 11.24 16.45
CA ILE A 141 -2.45 10.95 15.08
C ILE A 141 -1.65 12.13 14.57
N THR A 142 -0.46 11.84 14.05
CA THR A 142 0.37 12.82 13.33
C THR A 142 0.49 12.39 11.87
N VAL A 143 0.43 13.36 10.97
CA VAL A 143 0.57 13.13 9.53
C VAL A 143 1.99 13.50 9.13
N GLN A 144 2.68 12.59 8.46
CA GLN A 144 4.04 12.80 7.99
C GLN A 144 4.17 12.36 6.54
N SER A 145 4.81 13.18 5.71
CA SER A 145 5.25 12.75 4.39
C SER A 145 6.61 12.07 4.52
N VAL A 146 6.71 10.83 4.05
CA VAL A 146 7.96 10.07 4.00
C VAL A 146 8.37 9.86 2.54
N LEU A 147 9.67 9.97 2.28
CA LEU A 147 10.23 9.57 1.00
C LEU A 147 10.32 8.05 0.99
N VAL A 148 9.68 7.43 0.00
CA VAL A 148 9.78 6.00 -0.23
C VAL A 148 10.82 5.82 -1.32
N ASP A 149 11.99 5.32 -0.93
CA ASP A 149 12.98 4.83 -1.87
C ASP A 149 12.97 3.31 -1.83
N TYR A 150 12.92 2.69 -3.00
CA TYR A 150 12.99 1.23 -3.10
C TYR A 150 14.46 0.86 -3.24
N ASP A 151 15.03 0.31 -2.17
CA ASP A 151 16.37 -0.29 -2.21
C ASP A 151 16.24 -1.81 -2.38
N PRO A 152 16.56 -2.38 -3.56
CA PRO A 152 16.50 -3.82 -3.79
C PRO A 152 17.49 -4.61 -2.93
N GLU A 153 18.51 -3.95 -2.35
CA GLU A 153 19.52 -4.57 -1.50
C GLU A 153 19.20 -4.43 0.01
N ALA A 154 18.10 -3.75 0.38
CA ALA A 154 17.72 -3.56 1.78
C ALA A 154 17.16 -4.84 2.44
N GLU A 155 16.78 -5.85 1.65
CA GLU A 155 16.49 -7.20 2.14
C GLU A 155 17.80 -8.01 2.29
N GLY A 156 18.66 -7.58 3.22
CA GLY A 156 19.93 -8.23 3.58
C GLY A 156 19.92 -8.83 4.99
#